data_AF-A0A950I787-F1
#
_entry.id   AF-A0A950I787-F1
#
_cell.length_a   1.000
_cell.length_b   1.000
_cell.length_c   1.000
_cell.angle_alpha   90.00
_cell.angle_beta   90.00
_cell.angle_gamma   90.00
#
_symmetry.space_group_name_H-M   'P 1'
#
loop_
_entity.id
_entity.type
_entity.pdbx_description
1 polymer ?
#
loop_
_entity_poly.entity_id
_entity_poly.type
_entity_poly.pdbx_seq_one_letter_code
_entity_poly.pdbx_strand_id
1 'polypeptide(L)'
;MHLIVPKESFKLVSGDESLATYTFNTGVAKHYFCKVCGCKPYYVPRSNPDGFSVNVRCLDHATIASLKILPFDGKDWEGSGASLARLSASS
;
A
#
# COMPACT_ATOMS: atom_id res chain seq x y z
N MET A 1 0.06 1.99 -8.60
CA MET A 1 1.26 1.13 -8.49
C MET A 1 1.64 1.08 -7.02
N HIS A 2 1.91 -0.11 -6.53
CA HIS A 2 1.92 -0.41 -5.10
C HIS A 2 3.31 -0.86 -4.68
N LEU A 3 3.91 -0.13 -3.75
CA LEU A 3 5.16 -0.50 -3.10
C LEU A 3 4.83 -0.94 -1.68
N ILE A 4 5.05 -2.21 -1.36
CA ILE A 4 4.81 -2.75 -0.02
C ILE A 4 6.08 -2.57 0.80
N VAL A 5 5.93 -2.02 2.00
CA VAL A 5 7.00 -1.82 2.99
C VAL A 5 6.58 -2.36 4.36
N PRO A 6 7.53 -2.82 5.20
CA PRO A 6 7.24 -3.14 6.59
C PRO A 6 6.68 -1.94 7.35
N LYS A 7 5.90 -2.20 8.41
CA LYS A 7 5.30 -1.15 9.24
C LYS A 7 6.34 -0.22 9.88
N GLU A 8 7.47 -0.78 10.30
CA GLU A 8 8.60 -0.07 10.90
C GLU A 8 9.28 0.92 9.94
N SER A 9 9.17 0.67 8.63
CA SER A 9 9.70 1.52 7.57
C SER A 9 8.70 2.60 7.11
N PHE A 10 7.53 2.69 7.75
CA PHE A 10 6.51 3.67 7.45
C PHE A 10 6.20 4.55 8.66
N LYS A 11 6.20 5.87 8.45
CA LYS A 11 5.76 6.86 9.44
C LYS A 11 4.85 7.88 8.79
N LEU A 12 3.62 8.00 9.31
CA LEU A 12 2.75 9.12 8.97
C LEU A 12 3.26 10.37 9.69
N VAL A 13 3.63 11.40 8.93
CA VAL A 13 4.18 12.65 9.48
C VAL A 13 3.07 13.67 9.75
N SER A 14 2.04 13.72 8.90
CA SER A 14 0.97 14.72 8.97
C SER A 14 -0.30 14.27 8.22
N GLY A 15 -1.42 14.94 8.45
CA GLY A 15 -2.64 14.80 7.67
C GLY A 15 -3.59 13.69 8.13
N ASP A 16 -3.33 13.09 9.30
CA ASP A 16 -4.15 12.04 9.90
C ASP A 16 -5.62 12.48 10.07
N GLU A 17 -5.83 13.73 10.51
CA GLU A 17 -7.14 14.33 10.73
C GLU A 17 -8.00 14.39 9.45
N SER A 18 -7.33 14.47 8.30
CA SER A 18 -7.96 14.54 6.98
C SER A 18 -8.17 13.16 6.33
N LEU A 19 -7.68 12.07 6.95
CA LEU A 19 -7.81 10.71 6.41
C LEU A 19 -9.13 10.04 6.81
N ALA A 20 -9.79 9.43 5.84
CA ALA A 20 -10.85 8.45 6.03
C ALA A 20 -10.30 7.05 5.81
N THR A 21 -10.89 6.08 6.52
CA THR A 21 -10.58 4.66 6.34
C THR A 21 -11.79 3.95 5.75
N TYR A 22 -11.56 3.19 4.68
CA TYR A 22 -12.53 2.27 4.12
C TYR A 22 -12.05 0.82 4.28
N THR A 23 -12.93 -0.05 4.75
CA THR A 23 -12.70 -1.48 4.97
C THR A 23 -13.88 -2.27 4.43
N PHE A 24 -13.65 -3.49 3.94
CA PHE A 24 -14.70 -4.39 3.46
C PHE A 24 -14.32 -5.86 3.70
N ASN A 25 -15.27 -6.78 3.46
CA ASN A 25 -15.10 -8.21 3.67
C ASN A 25 -14.58 -8.53 5.09
N THR A 26 -13.41 -9.15 5.21
CA THR A 26 -12.77 -9.49 6.50
C THR A 26 -12.34 -8.29 7.35
N GLY A 27 -12.32 -7.07 6.79
CA GLY A 27 -11.87 -5.87 7.49
C GLY A 27 -10.35 -5.77 7.71
N VAL A 28 -9.58 -6.79 7.34
CA VAL A 28 -8.10 -6.81 7.48
C VAL A 28 -7.45 -5.71 6.63
N ALA A 29 -7.90 -5.54 5.39
CA ALA A 29 -7.41 -4.47 4.54
C ALA A 29 -8.00 -3.12 4.97
N LYS A 30 -7.14 -2.12 5.17
CA LYS A 30 -7.52 -0.77 5.58
C LYS A 30 -7.07 0.25 4.54
N HIS A 31 -8.02 0.80 3.78
CA HIS A 31 -7.76 1.76 2.72
C HIS A 31 -7.86 3.19 3.25
N TYR A 32 -6.74 3.91 3.24
CA TYR A 32 -6.66 5.29 3.75
C TYR A 32 -6.66 6.30 2.60
N PHE A 33 -7.58 7.25 2.63
CA PHE A 33 -7.68 8.30 1.62
C PHE A 33 -8.03 9.65 2.24
N CYS A 34 -7.56 10.73 1.60
CA CYS A 34 -7.87 12.09 2.03
C CYS A 34 -9.34 12.41 1.72
N LYS A 35 -10.10 12.84 2.75
CA LYS A 35 -11.51 13.25 2.61
C LYS A 35 -11.68 14.53 1.79
N VAL A 36 -10.62 15.34 1.67
CA VAL A 36 -10.66 16.64 0.97
C VAL A 36 -10.40 16.47 -0.54
N CYS A 37 -9.33 15.79 -0.91
CA CYS A 37 -8.91 15.66 -2.32
C CYS A 37 -9.13 14.27 -2.93
N GLY A 38 -9.54 13.27 -2.13
CA GLY A 38 -9.76 11.89 -2.59
C GLY A 38 -8.49 11.07 -2.83
N CYS A 39 -7.29 11.65 -2.65
CA CYS A 39 -6.04 10.93 -2.85
C CYS A 39 -5.90 9.75 -1.87
N LYS A 40 -5.50 8.58 -2.37
CA LYS A 40 -5.22 7.36 -1.59
C LYS A 40 -3.71 7.09 -1.57
N PRO A 41 -2.95 7.71 -0.63
CA PRO A 41 -1.49 7.62 -0.62
C PRO A 41 -0.98 6.25 -0.16
N TYR A 42 -1.73 5.53 0.69
CA TYR A 42 -1.33 4.21 1.17
C TYR A 42 -2.53 3.38 1.66
N TYR A 43 -2.31 2.09 1.91
CA TYR A 43 -3.26 1.22 2.60
C TYR A 43 -2.55 0.06 3.29
N VAL A 44 -3.21 -0.58 4.26
CA VAL A 44 -2.77 -1.89 4.78
C VAL A 44 -3.39 -2.98 3.91
N PRO A 45 -2.60 -3.76 3.14
CA PRO A 45 -3.13 -4.83 2.31
C PRO A 45 -3.44 -6.10 3.13
N ARG A 46 -4.47 -6.84 2.74
CA ARG A 46 -4.80 -8.14 3.36
C ARG A 46 -3.66 -9.16 3.26
N SER A 47 -2.91 -9.16 2.16
CA SER A 47 -1.79 -10.08 1.93
C SER A 47 -0.53 -9.76 2.75
N ASN A 48 -0.42 -8.54 3.27
CA ASN A 48 0.71 -8.06 4.08
C ASN A 48 0.16 -7.17 5.22
N PRO A 49 -0.58 -7.76 6.18
CA PRO A 49 -1.30 -6.99 7.21
C PRO A 49 -0.37 -6.32 8.23
N ASP A 50 0.90 -6.71 8.23
CA ASP A 50 2.03 -6.20 9.01
C ASP A 50 2.80 -5.08 8.29
N GLY A 51 2.35 -4.63 7.12
CA GLY A 51 2.99 -3.56 6.37
C GLY A 51 2.01 -2.59 5.71
N PHE A 52 2.58 -1.67 4.93
CA PHE A 52 1.82 -0.70 4.15
C PHE A 52 2.15 -0.82 2.67
N SER A 53 1.12 -0.68 1.83
CA SER A 53 1.28 -0.49 0.40
C SER A 53 1.15 0.99 0.08
N VAL A 54 2.26 1.61 -0.32
CA VAL A 54 2.36 3.02 -0.70
C VAL A 54 2.08 3.17 -2.19
N ASN A 55 1.30 4.18 -2.55
CA ASN A 55 1.13 4.58 -3.94
C ASN A 55 2.39 5.31 -4.40
N VAL A 56 3.19 4.67 -5.25
CA VAL A 56 4.47 5.24 -5.72
C VAL A 56 4.29 6.57 -6.46
N ARG A 57 3.10 6.84 -7.02
CA ARG A 57 2.80 8.14 -7.65
C ARG A 57 2.68 9.29 -6.66
N CYS A 58 2.62 9.00 -5.36
CA CYS A 58 2.60 9.97 -4.27
C CYS A 58 3.97 10.18 -3.63
N LEU A 59 5.02 9.50 -4.11
CA LEU A 59 6.40 9.72 -3.67
C LEU A 59 7.01 10.89 -4.43
N ASP A 60 7.93 11.61 -3.78
CA ASP A 60 8.76 12.59 -4.46
C ASP A 60 9.71 11.86 -5.42
N HIS A 61 9.60 12.16 -6.71
CA HIS A 61 10.41 11.54 -7.76
C HIS A 61 11.91 11.74 -7.53
N ALA A 62 12.34 12.83 -6.88
CA ALA A 62 13.74 13.09 -6.57
C ALA A 62 14.33 12.05 -5.59
N THR A 63 13.49 11.35 -4.84
CA THR A 63 13.92 10.32 -3.87
C THR A 63 14.04 8.92 -4.48
N ILE A 64 13.65 8.74 -5.75
CA ILE A 64 13.59 7.44 -6.42
C ILE A 64 14.80 7.31 -7.36
N ALA A 65 15.78 6.49 -6.97
CA ALA A 65 16.93 6.22 -7.82
C ALA A 65 16.59 5.33 -9.04
N SER A 66 15.75 4.31 -8.81
CA SER A 66 15.27 3.42 -9.87
C SER A 66 13.97 2.73 -9.43
N LEU A 67 13.22 2.20 -10.40
CA LEU A 67 11.97 1.50 -10.15
C LEU A 67 11.86 0.27 -11.04
N LYS A 68 11.67 -0.89 -10.42
CA LYS A 68 11.33 -2.13 -11.12
C LYS A 68 9.83 -2.38 -11.00
N ILE A 69 9.14 -2.39 -12.14
CA ILE A 69 7.69 -2.63 -12.20
C ILE A 69 7.46 -4.10 -12.53
N LEU A 70 6.76 -4.80 -11.64
CA LEU A 70 6.31 -6.17 -11.87
C LEU A 70 4.80 -6.15 -12.15
N PRO A 71 4.35 -6.66 -13.31
CA PRO A 71 2.92 -6.79 -13.58
C PRO A 71 2.30 -7.82 -12.63
N PHE A 72 1.06 -7.60 -12.24
CA PHE A 72 0.28 -8.49 -11.39
C PHE A 72 -1.09 -8.69 -12.00
N ASP A 73 -1.48 -9.94 -12.21
CA ASP A 73 -2.82 -10.27 -12.68
C ASP A 73 -3.81 -10.29 -11.50
N GLY A 74 -4.55 -9.20 -11.34
CA GLY A 74 -5.60 -9.11 -10.33
C GLY A 74 -6.87 -9.88 -10.66
N LYS A 75 -7.05 -10.33 -11.91
CA LYS A 75 -8.19 -11.14 -12.34
C LYS A 75 -8.01 -12.59 -11.89
N ASP A 76 -6.80 -13.13 -12.02
CA ASP A 76 -6.42 -14.44 -11.48
C ASP A 76 -5.74 -14.31 -10.11
N TRP A 77 -6.53 -14.00 -9.09
CA TRP A 77 -6.03 -13.88 -7.73
C TRP A 77 -5.49 -15.21 -7.17
N GLU A 78 -6.11 -16.34 -7.53
CA GLU A 78 -5.73 -17.67 -7.03
C GLU A 78 -4.35 -18.09 -7.54
N GLY A 79 -4.07 -17.84 -8.83
CA GLY A 79 -2.75 -18.10 -9.41
C GLY A 79 -1.68 -17.08 -9.03
N SER A 80 -2.05 -15.80 -8.87
CA SER A 80 -1.05 -14.73 -8.73
C SER A 80 -0.79 -14.30 -7.29
N GLY A 81 -1.77 -14.43 -6.38
CA GLY A 81 -1.74 -13.81 -5.04
C GLY A 81 -0.57 -14.23 -4.17
N ALA A 82 -0.04 -15.45 -4.35
CA ALA A 82 1.12 -15.95 -3.63
C ALA A 82 2.39 -15.10 -3.84
N SER A 83 2.55 -14.49 -5.03
CA SER A 83 3.69 -13.62 -5.35
C SER A 83 3.73 -12.33 -4.51
N LEU A 84 2.59 -11.96 -3.89
CA LEU A 84 2.50 -10.80 -3.02
C LEU A 84 2.68 -11.13 -1.54
N ALA A 85 2.78 -12.42 -1.17
CA ALA A 85 2.90 -12.80 0.22
C ALA A 85 4.27 -12.40 0.78
N ARG A 86 4.29 -11.78 1.97
CA ARG A 86 5.51 -11.45 2.74
C ARG A 86 6.42 -10.38 2.12
N LEU A 87 5.90 -9.54 1.23
CA LEU A 87 6.63 -8.37 0.74
C LEU A 87 6.90 -7.35 1.86
N SER A 88 6.11 -7.37 2.94
CA SER A 88 6.36 -6.61 4.17
C SER A 88 7.42 -7.21 5.09
N ALA A 89 7.79 -8.48 4.92
CA ALA A 89 8.74 -9.17 5.80
C ALA A 89 10.19 -9.15 5.29
N SER A 90 10.43 -8.54 4.12
CA SER A 90 11.75 -8.43 3.51
C SER A 90 12.26 -7.01 3.72
N SER A 91 13.20 -6.83 4.65
CA SER A 91 14.07 -5.66 4.77
C SER A 91 15.46 -6.10 5.17
#